data_AF-A0A9N7RCC9-F1
#
_entry.id   AF-A0A9N7RCC9-F1
#
_cell.length_a   1.000
_cell.length_b   1.000
_cell.length_c   1.000
_cell.angle_alpha   90.00
_cell.angle_beta   90.00
_cell.angle_gamma   90.00
#
_symmetry.space_group_name_H-M   'P 1'
#
loop_
_entity.id
_entity.type
_entity.pdbx_description
1 polymer ?
#
loop_
_entity_poly.entity_id
_entity_poly.type
_entity_poly.pdbx_seq_one_letter_code
_entity_poly.pdbx_strand_id
1 'polypeptide(L)'
;MWKLKIAEGHGPYLYSTNNFVGRQIWEYEPNEGTPDEREAFRKAREQFDENRKKGFHSCGDLFMRIQLKKESGIDLLGTPPVRIGEHETVTYETATAAVKKALRLNRALQASDGHWPAENAGPMFFTPPLIIALYISGAINTILTSEHKKELVRYIYNHQNEDGGWGFYIEGHSTMIGSALSYVALRLLGEGPDGGNGAVSSARKWILDHGGATGIPSWGKTYLSVLGVYDWDGCNPLPPEFWLFPSFFPYHP
;
A
#
# COMPACT_ATOMS: atom_id res chain seq x y z
N MET A 1 -11.99 -1.82 14.84
CA MET A 1 -10.71 -2.50 14.54
C MET A 1 -10.77 -2.99 13.10
N TRP A 2 -9.64 -2.98 12.38
CA TRP A 2 -9.57 -3.57 11.04
C TRP A 2 -9.56 -5.09 11.14
N LYS A 3 -10.35 -5.76 10.31
CA LYS A 3 -10.46 -7.22 10.25
C LYS A 3 -10.09 -7.70 8.85
N LEU A 4 -9.25 -8.72 8.78
CA LEU A 4 -8.91 -9.40 7.55
C LEU A 4 -10.05 -10.35 7.19
N LYS A 5 -10.56 -10.24 5.96
CA LYS A 5 -11.54 -11.17 5.40
C LYS A 5 -10.89 -12.00 4.31
N ILE A 6 -11.10 -13.31 4.37
CA ILE A 6 -10.50 -14.30 3.49
C ILE A 6 -11.61 -14.98 2.68
N ALA A 7 -11.44 -15.03 1.36
CA ALA A 7 -12.38 -15.68 0.44
C ALA A 7 -13.84 -15.20 0.55
N GLU A 8 -14.04 -13.97 1.06
CA GLU A 8 -15.35 -13.34 1.18
C GLU A 8 -15.60 -12.38 0.00
N GLY A 9 -16.85 -12.31 -0.43
CA GLY A 9 -17.28 -11.44 -1.50
C GLY A 9 -18.79 -11.21 -1.50
N HIS A 10 -19.20 -9.95 -1.31
CA HIS A 10 -20.59 -9.53 -1.31
C HIS A 10 -20.79 -8.30 -2.19
N GLY A 11 -21.98 -8.16 -2.76
CA GLY A 11 -22.39 -6.98 -3.52
C GLY A 11 -22.67 -7.25 -5.00
N PRO A 12 -23.43 -6.36 -5.65
CA PRO A 12 -23.96 -6.58 -7.00
C PRO A 12 -22.89 -6.52 -8.11
N TYR A 13 -21.72 -5.95 -7.82
CA TYR A 13 -20.63 -5.75 -8.78
C TYR A 13 -19.45 -6.68 -8.58
N LEU A 14 -19.56 -7.64 -7.65
CA LEU A 14 -18.49 -8.56 -7.34
C LEU A 14 -18.83 -9.95 -7.90
N TYR A 15 -18.01 -10.42 -8.83
CA TYR A 15 -18.13 -11.73 -9.47
C TYR A 15 -16.83 -12.53 -9.29
N SER A 16 -16.95 -13.85 -9.15
CA SER A 16 -15.80 -14.75 -9.08
C SER A 16 -16.09 -16.05 -9.80
N THR A 17 -15.08 -16.57 -10.49
CA THR A 17 -15.08 -17.89 -11.14
C THR A 17 -14.57 -19.01 -10.22
N ASN A 18 -14.03 -18.67 -9.05
CA ASN A 18 -13.39 -19.59 -8.11
C ASN A 18 -13.88 -19.41 -6.66
N ASN A 19 -15.09 -18.88 -6.46
CA ASN A 19 -15.67 -18.61 -5.14
C ASN A 19 -14.75 -17.77 -4.23
N PHE A 20 -14.09 -16.77 -4.81
CA PHE A 20 -13.20 -15.82 -4.13
C PHE A 20 -11.94 -16.42 -3.49
N VAL A 21 -11.57 -17.66 -3.77
CA VAL A 21 -10.32 -18.26 -3.26
C VAL A 21 -9.12 -17.38 -3.64
N GLY A 22 -8.26 -17.09 -2.66
CA GLY A 22 -7.11 -16.18 -2.76
C GLY A 22 -7.43 -14.71 -2.53
N ARG A 23 -8.69 -14.34 -2.30
CA ARG A 23 -9.09 -12.95 -2.02
C ARG A 23 -8.85 -12.62 -0.56
N GLN A 24 -8.19 -11.48 -0.34
CA GLN A 24 -8.02 -10.85 0.96
C GLN A 24 -8.52 -9.39 0.91
N ILE A 25 -9.35 -8.99 1.86
CA ILE A 25 -9.78 -7.59 2.02
C ILE A 25 -9.78 -7.18 3.49
N TRP A 26 -9.77 -5.87 3.74
CA TRP A 26 -9.84 -5.31 5.08
C TRP A 26 -11.18 -4.60 5.27
N GLU A 27 -11.87 -4.93 6.37
CA GLU A 27 -13.10 -4.26 6.78
C GLU A 27 -12.93 -3.63 8.16
N TYR A 28 -13.50 -2.45 8.38
CA TYR A 28 -13.41 -1.78 9.67
C TYR A 28 -14.66 -2.05 10.51
N GLU A 29 -14.46 -2.65 11.68
CA GLU A 29 -15.52 -3.00 12.62
C GLU A 29 -15.41 -2.18 13.91
N PRO A 30 -16.24 -1.15 14.16
CA PRO A 30 -16.05 -0.22 15.27
C PRO A 30 -16.11 -0.89 16.65
N ASN A 31 -16.90 -1.95 16.79
CA ASN A 31 -17.17 -2.62 18.06
C ASN A 31 -16.36 -3.93 18.25
N GLU A 32 -15.57 -4.35 17.26
CA GLU A 32 -14.73 -5.55 17.39
C GLU A 32 -13.37 -5.27 18.02
N GLY A 33 -12.74 -6.33 18.52
CA GLY A 33 -11.42 -6.33 19.14
C GLY A 33 -11.46 -6.04 20.64
N THR A 34 -10.74 -6.85 21.42
CA THR A 34 -10.54 -6.59 22.86
C THR A 34 -9.73 -5.30 23.07
N PRO A 35 -9.75 -4.70 24.27
CA PRO A 35 -8.89 -3.55 24.57
C PRO A 35 -7.42 -3.80 24.25
N ASP A 36 -6.91 -4.99 24.58
CA ASP A 36 -5.52 -5.38 24.30
C ASP A 36 -5.22 -5.48 22.81
N GLU A 37 -6.15 -5.98 22.00
CA GLU A 37 -6.00 -6.06 20.55
C GLU A 37 -5.98 -4.69 19.89
N ARG A 38 -6.89 -3.81 20.32
CA ARG A 38 -6.95 -2.42 19.84
C ARG A 38 -5.66 -1.68 20.18
N GLU A 39 -5.14 -1.91 21.38
CA GLU A 39 -3.87 -1.34 21.84
C GLU A 39 -2.68 -1.90 21.06
N ALA A 40 -2.64 -3.21 20.79
CA ALA A 40 -1.61 -3.82 19.95
C ALA A 40 -1.61 -3.24 18.53
N PHE A 41 -2.79 -3.02 17.94
CA PHE A 41 -2.95 -2.33 16.66
C PHE A 41 -2.42 -0.89 16.70
N ARG A 42 -2.73 -0.13 17.76
CA ARG A 42 -2.23 1.24 17.95
C ARG A 42 -0.70 1.26 18.02
N LYS A 43 -0.11 0.41 18.87
CA LYS A 43 1.35 0.30 19.00
C LYS A 43 2.02 -0.09 17.69
N ALA A 44 1.46 -1.04 16.95
CA ALA A 44 1.97 -1.44 15.65
C ALA A 44 2.01 -0.28 14.64
N ARG A 45 1.01 0.63 14.67
CA ARG A 45 1.01 1.84 13.82
C ARG A 45 2.07 2.85 14.23
N GLU A 46 2.18 3.12 15.53
CA GLU A 46 3.17 4.05 16.07
C GLU A 46 4.59 3.55 15.77
N GLN A 47 4.82 2.25 15.97
CA GLN A 47 6.09 1.64 15.68
C GLN A 47 6.43 1.69 14.19
N PHE A 48 5.45 1.58 13.29
CA PHE A 48 5.69 1.79 11.86
C PHE A 48 6.25 3.21 11.60
N ASP A 49 5.62 4.25 12.15
CA ASP A 49 6.07 5.64 11.94
C ASP A 49 7.42 5.95 12.59
N GLU A 50 7.72 5.34 13.74
CA GLU A 50 9.03 5.49 14.38
C GLU A 50 10.14 4.74 13.62
N ASN A 51 9.85 3.54 13.13
CA ASN A 51 10.82 2.66 12.50
C ASN A 51 11.28 3.18 11.13
N ARG A 52 10.39 3.79 10.35
CA ARG A 52 10.77 4.44 9.08
C ARG A 52 11.83 5.53 9.28
N LYS A 53 11.78 6.28 10.39
CA LYS A 53 12.76 7.33 10.73
C LYS A 53 14.13 6.76 11.14
N LYS A 54 14.18 5.45 11.42
CA LYS A 54 15.39 4.73 11.82
C LYS A 54 15.94 3.85 10.68
N GLY A 55 15.41 4.01 9.46
CA GLY A 55 15.83 3.25 8.29
C GLY A 55 15.35 1.79 8.26
N PHE A 56 14.36 1.42 9.06
CA PHE A 56 13.76 0.09 8.98
C PHE A 56 12.71 0.02 7.87
N HIS A 57 12.76 -1.05 7.09
CA HIS A 57 11.72 -1.38 6.12
C HIS A 57 10.39 -1.54 6.83
N SER A 58 9.41 -0.75 6.39
CA SER A 58 8.09 -0.75 6.99
C SER A 58 7.22 -1.79 6.29
N CYS A 59 6.41 -2.53 7.06
CA CYS A 59 5.63 -3.65 6.53
C CYS A 59 4.22 -3.64 7.15
N GLY A 60 3.21 -3.48 6.30
CA GLY A 60 1.79 -3.48 6.64
C GLY A 60 1.26 -4.85 7.07
N ASP A 61 1.99 -5.93 6.78
CA ASP A 61 1.59 -7.31 7.14
C ASP A 61 1.42 -7.52 8.63
N LEU A 62 1.98 -6.66 9.50
CA LEU A 62 1.95 -6.90 10.94
C LEU A 62 0.52 -7.11 11.47
N PHE A 63 -0.46 -6.37 10.94
CA PHE A 63 -1.87 -6.52 11.30
C PHE A 63 -2.42 -7.88 10.86
N MET A 64 -2.14 -8.30 9.63
CA MET A 64 -2.55 -9.60 9.10
C MET A 64 -1.92 -10.73 9.93
N ARG A 65 -0.62 -10.62 10.22
CA ARG A 65 0.14 -11.62 10.99
C ARG A 65 -0.39 -11.74 12.41
N ILE A 66 -0.83 -10.66 13.05
CA ILE A 66 -1.45 -10.71 14.38
C ILE A 66 -2.74 -11.55 14.34
N GLN A 67 -3.61 -11.32 13.34
CA GLN A 67 -4.89 -12.02 13.24
C GLN A 67 -4.71 -13.49 12.87
N LEU A 68 -3.94 -13.81 11.83
CA LEU A 68 -3.75 -15.21 11.39
C LEU A 68 -3.03 -16.07 12.44
N LYS A 69 -2.03 -15.52 13.12
CA LYS A 69 -1.36 -16.26 14.22
C LYS A 69 -2.35 -16.62 15.32
N LYS A 70 -3.22 -15.68 15.70
CA LYS A 70 -4.26 -15.91 16.70
C LYS A 70 -5.25 -16.99 16.22
N GLU A 71 -5.75 -16.87 15.00
CA GLU A 71 -6.72 -17.80 14.41
C GLU A 71 -6.16 -19.21 14.23
N SER A 72 -4.88 -19.34 13.89
CA SER A 72 -4.23 -20.63 13.68
C SER A 72 -4.15 -21.50 14.93
N GLY A 73 -4.14 -20.89 16.13
CA GLY A 73 -3.89 -21.58 17.40
C GLY A 73 -2.52 -22.27 17.50
N ILE A 74 -1.61 -22.01 16.57
CA ILE A 74 -0.29 -22.66 16.53
C ILE A 74 0.63 -22.03 17.57
N ASP A 75 1.21 -22.86 18.44
CA ASP A 75 2.26 -22.43 19.34
C ASP A 75 3.56 -22.10 18.56
N LEU A 76 3.86 -20.80 18.52
CA LEU A 76 5.07 -20.21 17.92
C LEU A 76 6.18 -19.96 18.93
N LEU A 77 5.90 -20.03 20.23
CA LEU A 77 6.85 -19.71 21.29
C LEU A 77 7.48 -20.95 21.93
N GLY A 78 6.83 -22.12 21.82
CA GLY A 78 7.35 -23.39 22.34
C GLY A 78 8.65 -23.89 21.71
N THR A 79 9.11 -23.27 20.61
CA THR A 79 10.46 -23.49 20.08
C THR A 79 11.28 -22.19 20.19
N PRO A 80 12.34 -22.15 21.02
CA PRO A 80 13.13 -20.95 21.21
C PRO A 80 13.83 -20.53 19.90
N PRO A 81 14.06 -19.22 19.68
CA PRO A 81 14.80 -18.77 18.51
C PRO A 81 16.25 -19.26 18.60
N VAL A 82 16.77 -19.75 17.49
CA VAL A 82 18.19 -20.06 17.33
C VAL A 82 18.89 -18.80 16.82
N ARG A 83 19.93 -18.36 17.53
CA ARG A 83 20.81 -17.27 17.11
C ARG A 83 22.21 -17.86 17.00
N ILE A 84 22.84 -17.68 15.85
CA ILE A 84 24.19 -18.19 15.56
C ILE A 84 25.06 -16.95 15.34
N GLY A 85 26.19 -16.89 16.03
CA GLY A 85 27.20 -15.83 15.84
C GLY A 85 27.91 -15.95 14.49
N GLU A 86 28.55 -14.86 14.03
CA GLU A 86 29.19 -14.77 12.71
C GLU A 86 30.31 -15.82 12.47
N HIS A 87 30.87 -16.37 13.55
CA HIS A 87 31.94 -17.38 13.51
C HIS A 87 31.54 -18.74 14.10
N GLU A 88 30.27 -18.93 14.45
CA GLU A 88 29.78 -20.19 15.00
C GLU A 88 29.43 -21.17 13.88
N THR A 89 29.71 -22.46 14.11
CA THR A 89 29.40 -23.51 13.13
C THR A 89 27.92 -23.85 13.15
N VAL A 90 27.27 -23.85 11.99
CA VAL A 90 25.89 -24.33 11.83
C VAL A 90 25.87 -25.85 11.95
N THR A 91 25.18 -26.37 12.97
CA THR A 91 24.98 -27.82 13.14
C THR A 91 23.67 -28.27 12.52
N TYR A 92 23.50 -29.57 12.36
CA TYR A 92 22.25 -30.16 11.89
C TYR A 92 21.07 -29.82 12.81
N GLU A 93 21.30 -29.78 14.12
CA GLU A 93 20.29 -29.46 15.13
C GLU A 93 19.85 -28.00 15.04
N THR A 94 20.80 -27.07 14.88
CA THR A 94 20.49 -25.63 14.76
C THR A 94 19.72 -25.34 13.47
N ALA A 95 20.13 -25.93 12.35
CA ALA A 95 19.39 -25.85 11.08
C ALA A 95 17.98 -26.45 11.20
N THR A 96 17.87 -27.64 11.80
CA THR A 96 16.57 -28.32 12.01
C THR A 96 15.63 -27.48 12.87
N ALA A 97 16.12 -26.90 13.96
CA ALA A 97 15.32 -26.03 14.84
C ALA A 97 14.86 -24.76 14.10
N ALA A 98 15.73 -24.14 13.31
CA ALA A 98 15.38 -22.98 12.49
C ALA A 98 14.28 -23.31 11.45
N VAL A 99 14.44 -24.41 10.71
CA VAL A 99 13.44 -24.86 9.72
C VAL A 99 12.11 -25.18 10.38
N LYS A 100 12.10 -25.92 11.50
CA LYS A 100 10.86 -26.22 12.25
C LYS A 100 10.15 -24.94 12.68
N LYS A 101 10.88 -23.92 13.15
CA LYS A 101 10.32 -22.64 13.55
C LYS A 101 9.75 -21.87 12.35
N ALA A 102 10.46 -21.84 11.23
CA ALA A 102 9.99 -21.22 9.99
C ALA A 102 8.72 -21.89 9.46
N LEU A 103 8.66 -23.22 9.45
CA LEU A 103 7.48 -23.99 9.02
C LEU A 103 6.27 -23.70 9.91
N ARG A 104 6.45 -23.66 11.24
CA ARG A 104 5.38 -23.30 12.17
C ARG A 104 4.85 -21.89 11.92
N LEU A 105 5.75 -20.93 11.70
CA LEU A 105 5.35 -19.55 11.37
C LEU A 105 4.59 -19.49 10.05
N ASN A 106 5.09 -20.10 8.99
CA ASN A 106 4.41 -20.11 7.69
C ASN A 106 3.03 -20.76 7.78
N ARG A 107 2.90 -21.88 8.51
CA ARG A 107 1.60 -22.53 8.73
C ARG A 107 0.65 -21.65 9.54
N ALA A 108 1.16 -20.88 10.51
CA ALA A 108 0.35 -19.94 11.29
C ALA A 108 -0.09 -18.70 10.50
N LEU A 109 0.47 -18.48 9.31
CA LEU A 109 0.12 -17.38 8.41
C LEU A 109 -0.66 -17.86 7.18
N GLN A 110 -0.98 -19.15 7.07
CA GLN A 110 -1.83 -19.66 6.01
C GLN A 110 -3.28 -19.23 6.28
N ALA A 111 -3.92 -18.64 5.28
CA ALA A 111 -5.34 -18.27 5.35
C ALA A 111 -6.25 -19.50 5.31
N SER A 112 -7.51 -19.34 5.71
CA SER A 112 -8.49 -20.43 5.85
C SER A 112 -8.85 -21.13 4.55
N ASP A 113 -8.68 -20.48 3.39
CA ASP A 113 -8.86 -21.05 2.06
C ASP A 113 -7.57 -21.65 1.47
N GLY A 114 -6.48 -21.64 2.23
CA GLY A 114 -5.21 -22.29 1.92
C GLY A 114 -4.15 -21.40 1.27
N HIS A 115 -4.44 -20.14 0.93
CA HIS A 115 -3.42 -19.22 0.38
C HIS A 115 -2.55 -18.56 1.47
N TRP A 116 -1.47 -17.90 1.05
CA TRP A 116 -0.65 -17.07 1.93
C TRP A 116 -0.89 -15.59 1.63
N PRO A 117 -1.66 -14.90 2.48
CA PRO A 117 -1.88 -13.48 2.33
C PRO A 117 -0.57 -12.72 2.55
N ALA A 118 -0.35 -11.68 1.76
CA ALA A 118 0.82 -10.82 1.86
C ALA A 118 0.50 -9.42 1.36
N GLU A 119 1.18 -8.44 1.93
CA GLU A 119 1.33 -7.10 1.39
C GLU A 119 2.07 -7.17 0.06
N ASN A 120 1.48 -6.57 -0.98
CA ASN A 120 2.10 -6.36 -2.28
C ASN A 120 2.18 -4.85 -2.56
N ALA A 121 2.83 -4.14 -1.64
CA ALA A 121 3.11 -2.71 -1.77
C ALA A 121 4.41 -2.47 -2.53
N GLY A 122 4.62 -1.24 -2.99
CA GLY A 122 5.84 -0.87 -3.70
C GLY A 122 5.61 0.40 -4.50
N PRO A 123 4.87 0.33 -5.61
CA PRO A 123 4.60 1.51 -6.45
C PRO A 123 3.81 2.61 -5.75
N MET A 124 4.31 3.84 -5.81
CA MET A 124 3.64 5.04 -5.29
C MET A 124 2.70 5.70 -6.32
N PHE A 125 2.46 5.03 -7.45
CA PHE A 125 1.59 5.49 -8.54
C PHE A 125 0.40 4.57 -8.80
N PHE A 126 0.02 3.70 -7.86
CA PHE A 126 -1.27 2.99 -7.91
C PHE A 126 -2.34 3.66 -7.04
N THR A 127 -1.98 3.98 -5.79
CA THR A 127 -2.91 4.58 -4.83
C THR A 127 -3.40 5.97 -5.27
N PRO A 128 -2.53 6.90 -5.72
CA PRO A 128 -3.01 8.22 -6.14
C PRO A 128 -3.93 8.19 -7.38
N PRO A 129 -3.62 7.43 -8.46
CA PRO A 129 -4.57 7.26 -9.56
C PRO A 129 -5.93 6.68 -9.17
N LEU A 130 -5.96 5.70 -8.26
CA LEU A 130 -7.22 5.17 -7.74
C LEU A 130 -8.05 6.27 -7.06
N ILE A 131 -7.41 7.11 -6.25
CA ILE A 131 -8.07 8.24 -5.58
C ILE A 131 -8.60 9.25 -6.60
N ILE A 132 -7.83 9.58 -7.63
CA ILE A 132 -8.26 10.46 -8.72
C ILE A 132 -9.48 9.87 -9.44
N ALA A 133 -9.42 8.59 -9.82
CA ALA A 133 -10.52 7.90 -10.51
C ALA A 133 -11.81 7.86 -9.66
N LEU A 134 -11.68 7.58 -8.36
CA LEU A 134 -12.81 7.59 -7.43
C LEU A 134 -13.36 9.00 -7.21
N TYR A 135 -12.51 10.02 -7.21
CA TYR A 135 -12.93 11.41 -7.08
C TYR A 135 -13.74 11.87 -8.30
N ILE A 136 -13.20 11.70 -9.52
CA ILE A 136 -13.85 12.17 -10.75
C ILE A 136 -15.15 11.40 -11.05
N SER A 137 -15.25 10.14 -10.64
CA SER A 137 -16.48 9.33 -10.78
C SER A 137 -17.53 9.63 -9.72
N GLY A 138 -17.21 10.45 -8.70
CA GLY A 138 -18.08 10.68 -7.53
C GLY A 138 -18.16 9.50 -6.56
N ALA A 139 -17.46 8.39 -6.84
CA ALA A 139 -17.53 7.15 -6.07
C ALA A 139 -16.65 7.17 -4.80
N ILE A 140 -15.85 8.20 -4.56
CA ILE A 140 -14.90 8.27 -3.44
C ILE A 140 -15.56 8.09 -2.06
N ASN A 141 -16.79 8.59 -1.88
CA ASN A 141 -17.54 8.43 -0.63
C ASN A 141 -18.37 7.13 -0.58
N THR A 142 -18.56 6.49 -1.73
CA THR A 142 -19.28 5.21 -1.85
C THR A 142 -18.36 4.03 -1.58
N ILE A 143 -17.13 4.09 -2.11
CA ILE A 143 -16.15 3.01 -2.02
C ILE A 143 -15.25 3.15 -0.79
N LEU A 144 -14.87 4.37 -0.42
CA LEU A 144 -13.97 4.61 0.72
C LEU A 144 -14.76 5.14 1.92
N THR A 145 -14.84 4.30 2.96
CA THR A 145 -15.29 4.75 4.29
C THR A 145 -14.35 5.80 4.88
N SER A 146 -14.78 6.50 5.92
CA SER A 146 -13.93 7.44 6.67
C SER A 146 -12.62 6.79 7.16
N GLU A 147 -12.69 5.54 7.61
CA GLU A 147 -11.52 4.80 8.10
C GLU A 147 -10.57 4.44 6.95
N HIS A 148 -11.08 4.03 5.78
CA HIS A 148 -10.23 3.81 4.60
C HIS A 148 -9.44 5.07 4.24
N LYS A 149 -10.10 6.25 4.24
CA LYS A 149 -9.44 7.52 3.94
C LYS A 149 -8.34 7.84 4.95
N LYS A 150 -8.58 7.63 6.25
CA LYS A 150 -7.56 7.80 7.30
C LYS A 150 -6.34 6.91 7.07
N GLU A 151 -6.54 5.65 6.69
CA GLU A 151 -5.42 4.74 6.39
C GLU A 151 -4.69 5.11 5.10
N LEU A 152 -5.40 5.58 4.06
CA LEU A 152 -4.77 6.07 2.83
C LEU A 152 -3.92 7.32 3.07
N VAL A 153 -4.43 8.29 3.84
CA VAL A 153 -3.67 9.48 4.27
C VAL A 153 -2.43 9.04 5.06
N ARG A 154 -2.59 8.14 6.03
CA ARG A 154 -1.47 7.59 6.81
C ARG A 154 -0.45 6.89 5.92
N TYR A 155 -0.88 6.04 5.00
CA TYR A 155 -0.01 5.34 4.07
C TYR A 155 0.81 6.32 3.23
N ILE A 156 0.19 7.37 2.69
CA ILE A 156 0.93 8.37 1.92
C ILE A 156 1.95 9.09 2.82
N TYR A 157 1.56 9.57 4.00
CA TYR A 157 2.50 10.25 4.90
C TYR A 157 3.64 9.36 5.37
N ASN A 158 3.38 8.08 5.56
CA ASN A 158 4.35 7.07 5.95
C ASN A 158 5.49 6.88 4.94
N HIS A 159 5.26 7.25 3.68
CA HIS A 159 6.24 7.11 2.59
C HIS A 159 6.77 8.44 2.07
N GLN A 160 6.52 9.55 2.79
CA GLN A 160 7.15 10.82 2.46
C GLN A 160 8.64 10.78 2.84
N ASN A 161 9.50 11.24 1.94
CA ASN A 161 10.93 11.39 2.19
C ASN A 161 11.20 12.63 3.05
N GLU A 162 12.38 12.68 3.68
CA GLU A 162 12.79 13.81 4.52
C GLU A 162 12.86 15.14 3.76
N ASP A 163 13.08 15.09 2.44
CA ASP A 163 13.06 16.25 1.55
C ASP A 163 11.64 16.80 1.26
N GLY A 164 10.60 16.12 1.74
CA GLY A 164 9.19 16.47 1.55
C GLY A 164 8.55 15.87 0.31
N GLY A 165 9.29 15.17 -0.55
CA GLY A 165 8.76 14.51 -1.74
C GLY A 165 8.38 13.04 -1.52
N TRP A 166 7.97 12.38 -2.60
CA TRP A 166 7.73 10.94 -2.67
C TRP A 166 8.38 10.33 -3.90
N GLY A 167 8.89 9.11 -3.74
CA GLY A 167 9.50 8.37 -4.83
C GLY A 167 8.51 7.75 -5.80
N PHE A 168 9.05 7.13 -6.84
CA PHE A 168 8.28 6.28 -7.76
C PHE A 168 7.76 5.01 -7.07
N TYR A 169 8.46 4.57 -6.03
CA TYR A 169 8.09 3.48 -5.13
C TYR A 169 8.39 3.89 -3.68
N ILE A 170 7.89 3.11 -2.72
CA ILE A 170 7.89 3.41 -1.27
C ILE A 170 9.27 3.63 -0.64
N GLU A 171 10.34 3.17 -1.29
CA GLU A 171 11.74 3.31 -0.85
C GLU A 171 12.59 4.12 -1.85
N GLY A 172 11.94 4.74 -2.84
CA GLY A 172 12.61 5.53 -3.85
C GLY A 172 12.89 6.96 -3.40
N HIS A 173 13.97 7.53 -3.91
CA HIS A 173 14.20 8.97 -3.85
C HIS A 173 13.04 9.74 -4.50
N SER A 174 12.80 10.97 -4.06
CA SER A 174 11.67 11.78 -4.51
C SER A 174 11.69 12.04 -6.01
N THR A 175 10.53 11.90 -6.66
CA THR A 175 10.35 12.10 -8.11
C THR A 175 9.14 13.00 -8.37
N MET A 176 9.12 13.70 -9.52
CA MET A 176 7.98 14.58 -9.83
C MET A 176 6.64 13.83 -9.88
N ILE A 177 6.61 12.62 -10.46
CA ILE A 177 5.37 11.82 -10.50
C ILE A 177 4.93 11.35 -9.12
N GLY A 178 5.86 10.84 -8.31
CA GLY A 178 5.56 10.40 -6.94
C GLY A 178 5.06 11.56 -6.08
N SER A 179 5.79 12.67 -6.07
CA SER A 179 5.47 13.85 -5.26
C SER A 179 4.17 14.53 -5.69
N ALA A 180 4.00 14.82 -6.99
CA ALA A 180 2.82 15.55 -7.46
C ALA A 180 1.55 14.73 -7.29
N LEU A 181 1.56 13.43 -7.62
CA LEU A 181 0.38 12.59 -7.47
C LEU A 181 0.05 12.33 -5.99
N SER A 182 1.05 12.13 -5.12
CA SER A 182 0.82 11.97 -3.68
C SER A 182 0.25 13.25 -3.06
N TYR A 183 0.79 14.42 -3.44
CA TYR A 183 0.23 15.72 -3.07
C TYR A 183 -1.23 15.84 -3.47
N VAL A 184 -1.56 15.59 -4.75
CA VAL A 184 -2.93 15.65 -5.26
C VAL A 184 -3.84 14.68 -4.50
N ALA A 185 -3.42 13.44 -4.28
CA ALA A 185 -4.19 12.46 -3.53
C ALA A 185 -4.52 12.93 -2.11
N LEU A 186 -3.57 13.50 -1.39
CA LEU A 186 -3.80 14.07 -0.06
C LEU A 186 -4.85 15.19 -0.11
N ARG A 187 -4.74 16.10 -1.10
CA ARG A 187 -5.70 17.20 -1.30
C ARG A 187 -7.11 16.68 -1.59
N LEU A 188 -7.25 15.64 -2.42
CA LEU A 188 -8.54 15.00 -2.72
C LEU A 188 -9.12 14.22 -1.53
N LEU A 189 -8.26 13.71 -0.63
CA LEU A 189 -8.68 13.08 0.62
C LEU A 189 -9.06 14.08 1.72
N GLY A 190 -8.88 15.39 1.47
CA GLY A 190 -9.33 16.47 2.36
C GLY A 190 -8.22 17.11 3.21
N GLU A 191 -6.97 16.69 3.06
CA GLU A 191 -5.84 17.31 3.77
C GLU A 191 -5.64 18.73 3.29
N GLY A 192 -5.55 19.69 4.23
CA GLY A 192 -5.33 21.12 3.98
C GLY A 192 -3.96 21.44 3.36
N PRO A 193 -3.72 22.69 2.90
CA PRO A 193 -2.43 23.10 2.34
C PRO A 193 -1.26 22.98 3.33
N ASP A 194 -1.55 22.96 4.63
CA ASP A 194 -0.59 22.77 5.73
C ASP A 194 -0.87 21.48 6.52
N GLY A 195 -1.60 20.54 5.90
CA GLY A 195 -1.96 19.24 6.48
C GLY A 195 -0.76 18.34 6.79
N GLY A 196 -1.00 17.28 7.57
CA GLY A 196 0.03 16.32 8.00
C GLY A 196 1.20 16.96 8.75
N ASN A 197 0.94 17.93 9.62
CA ASN A 197 1.98 18.67 10.37
C ASN A 197 3.03 19.33 9.44
N GLY A 198 2.59 19.90 8.33
CA GLY A 198 3.47 20.54 7.34
C GLY A 198 3.98 19.60 6.24
N ALA A 199 3.60 18.32 6.24
CA ALA A 199 3.91 17.39 5.15
C ALA A 199 3.38 17.87 3.79
N VAL A 200 2.18 18.47 3.75
CA VAL A 200 1.58 18.95 2.49
C VAL A 200 2.29 20.22 1.99
N SER A 201 2.75 21.07 2.90
CA SER A 201 3.45 22.31 2.52
C SER A 201 4.89 22.03 2.07
N SER A 202 5.60 21.09 2.72
CA SER A 202 6.93 20.64 2.29
C SER A 202 6.88 19.97 0.91
N ALA A 203 5.86 19.15 0.67
CA ALA A 203 5.57 18.57 -0.65
C ALA A 203 5.42 19.61 -1.75
N ARG A 204 4.58 20.63 -1.50
CA ARG A 204 4.37 21.73 -2.45
C ARG A 204 5.68 22.47 -2.71
N LYS A 205 6.47 22.73 -1.66
CA LYS A 205 7.78 23.36 -1.79
C LYS A 205 8.71 22.52 -2.67
N TRP A 206 8.83 21.22 -2.37
CA TRP A 206 9.65 20.29 -3.16
C TRP A 206 9.24 20.31 -4.63
N ILE A 207 7.94 20.22 -4.93
CA ILE A 207 7.43 20.26 -6.31
C ILE A 207 7.82 21.55 -7.01
N LEU A 208 7.66 22.71 -6.37
CA LEU A 208 7.98 24.01 -6.96
C LEU A 208 9.49 24.18 -7.18
N ASP A 209 10.31 23.78 -6.21
CA ASP A 209 11.77 23.85 -6.29
C ASP A 209 12.35 22.96 -7.41
N HIS A 210 11.62 21.92 -7.83
CA HIS A 210 12.02 20.98 -8.88
C HIS A 210 11.32 21.25 -10.23
N GLY A 211 10.88 22.48 -10.48
CA GLY A 211 10.35 22.91 -11.77
C GLY A 211 8.84 22.71 -11.96
N GLY A 212 8.12 22.30 -10.92
CA GLY A 212 6.66 22.19 -10.91
C GLY A 212 6.11 20.99 -11.67
N ALA A 213 4.79 20.81 -11.57
CA ALA A 213 4.09 19.67 -12.16
C ALA A 213 4.14 19.63 -13.71
N THR A 214 4.59 20.69 -14.37
CA THR A 214 4.81 20.72 -15.83
C THR A 214 5.87 19.71 -16.29
N GLY A 215 6.86 19.41 -15.42
CA GLY A 215 7.91 18.42 -15.66
C GLY A 215 7.52 16.97 -15.35
N ILE A 216 6.25 16.69 -15.04
CA ILE A 216 5.81 15.33 -14.71
C ILE A 216 5.88 14.40 -15.95
N PRO A 217 6.28 13.12 -15.79
CA PRO A 217 6.23 12.10 -16.84
C PRO A 217 4.82 11.92 -17.46
N SER A 218 4.76 11.34 -18.67
CA SER A 218 3.54 11.21 -19.49
C SER A 218 2.33 10.60 -18.77
N TRP A 219 2.54 9.56 -17.95
CA TRP A 219 1.47 8.98 -17.14
C TRP A 219 0.90 9.97 -16.11
N GLY A 220 1.77 10.74 -15.46
CA GLY A 220 1.34 11.78 -14.54
C GLY A 220 0.58 12.89 -15.26
N LYS A 221 1.04 13.33 -16.44
CA LYS A 221 0.30 14.30 -17.27
C LYS A 221 -1.10 13.81 -17.60
N THR A 222 -1.22 12.54 -17.97
CA THR A 222 -2.53 11.90 -18.26
C THR A 222 -3.46 11.98 -17.05
N TYR A 223 -3.01 11.57 -15.87
CA TYR A 223 -3.84 11.62 -14.66
C TYR A 223 -4.22 13.05 -14.24
N LEU A 224 -3.30 14.00 -14.33
CA LEU A 224 -3.59 15.40 -14.02
C LEU A 224 -4.52 16.05 -15.06
N SER A 225 -4.45 15.63 -16.33
CA SER A 225 -5.34 16.12 -17.39
C SER A 225 -6.74 15.56 -17.25
N VAL A 226 -6.87 14.26 -16.91
CA VAL A 226 -8.16 13.64 -16.55
C VAL A 226 -8.80 14.32 -15.34
N LEU A 227 -7.98 14.73 -14.36
CA LEU A 227 -8.46 15.49 -13.19
C LEU A 227 -8.86 16.95 -13.54
N GLY A 228 -8.42 17.47 -14.69
CA GLY A 228 -8.70 18.85 -15.13
C GLY A 228 -7.73 19.89 -14.57
N VAL A 229 -6.54 19.50 -14.12
CA VAL A 229 -5.51 20.40 -13.56
C VAL A 229 -4.22 20.46 -14.41
N TYR A 230 -4.26 19.86 -15.60
CA TYR A 230 -3.21 19.90 -16.61
C TYR A 230 -3.88 19.94 -17.99
N ASP A 231 -3.33 20.69 -18.94
CA ASP A 231 -3.91 20.80 -20.27
C ASP A 231 -3.57 19.59 -21.13
N TRP A 232 -4.56 19.02 -21.83
CA TRP A 232 -4.37 17.90 -22.74
C TRP A 232 -3.37 18.23 -23.86
N ASP A 233 -3.24 19.50 -24.27
CA ASP A 233 -2.26 19.94 -25.26
C ASP A 233 -0.81 19.76 -24.78
N GLY A 234 -0.58 19.61 -23.47
CA GLY A 234 0.74 19.31 -22.92
C GLY A 234 1.10 17.81 -22.91
N CYS A 235 0.20 16.94 -23.35
CA CYS A 235 0.40 15.49 -23.47
C CYS A 235 0.82 15.09 -24.88
N ASN A 236 1.71 14.08 -25.00
CA ASN A 236 1.91 13.42 -26.27
C ASN A 236 0.62 12.66 -26.65
N PRO A 237 0.20 12.68 -27.93
CA PRO A 237 -1.01 12.01 -28.36
C PRO A 237 -0.90 10.49 -28.16
N LEU A 238 -1.99 9.87 -27.71
CA LEU A 238 -2.17 8.42 -27.61
C LEU A 238 -3.29 8.01 -28.60
N PRO A 239 -2.99 7.96 -29.91
CA PRO A 239 -4.02 7.82 -30.94
C PRO A 239 -4.69 6.44 -30.87
N PRO A 240 -6.03 6.37 -30.65
CA PRO A 240 -6.75 5.09 -30.67
C PRO A 240 -6.73 4.43 -32.06
N GLU A 241 -6.42 5.17 -33.12
CA GLU A 241 -6.35 4.68 -34.50
C GLU A 241 -5.32 3.57 -34.70
N PHE A 242 -4.31 3.44 -33.82
CA PHE A 242 -3.36 2.33 -33.89
C PHE A 242 -4.02 0.95 -33.73
N TRP A 243 -5.16 0.87 -33.05
CA TRP A 243 -5.97 -0.35 -32.95
C TRP A 243 -6.65 -0.75 -34.26
N LEU A 244 -6.70 0.15 -35.26
CA LEU A 244 -7.25 -0.14 -36.58
C LEU A 244 -6.23 -0.71 -37.55
N PHE A 245 -4.95 -0.77 -37.16
CA PHE A 245 -3.92 -1.35 -38.02
C PHE A 245 -4.14 -2.85 -38.24
N PRO A 246 -3.67 -3.41 -39.37
CA PRO A 246 -3.58 -4.85 -39.49
C PRO A 246 -2.60 -5.41 -38.45
N SER A 247 -2.87 -6.60 -37.92
CA SER A 247 -2.04 -7.24 -36.88
C SER A 247 -0.59 -7.54 -37.31
N PHE A 248 -0.28 -7.48 -38.61
CA PHE A 248 1.07 -7.62 -39.14
C PHE A 248 1.86 -6.30 -39.19
N PHE A 249 1.22 -5.16 -38.93
CA PHE A 249 1.85 -3.86 -38.99
C PHE A 249 2.68 -3.60 -37.71
N PRO A 250 3.91 -3.05 -37.80
CA PRO A 250 4.82 -2.92 -36.64
C PRO A 250 4.31 -2.09 -35.45
N TYR A 251 3.24 -1.32 -35.63
CA TYR A 251 2.66 -0.45 -34.60
C TYR A 251 1.28 -0.92 -34.12
N HIS A 252 0.83 -2.11 -34.53
CA HIS A 252 -0.36 -2.72 -33.96
C HIS A 252 -0.09 -3.10 -32.48
N PRO A 253 -1.01 -2.84 -31.55
CA PRO A 253 -0.89 -3.23 -30.13
C PRO A 253 -0.69 -4.73 -29.88
#